data_AF-A0A1H8YN74-F1
#
_entry.id   AF-A0A1H8YN74-F1
#
_cell.length_a   1.000
_cell.length_b   1.000
_cell.length_c   1.000
_cell.angle_alpha   90.00
_cell.angle_beta   90.00
_cell.angle_gamma   90.00
#
_symmetry.space_group_name_H-M   'P 1'
#
loop_
_entity.id
_entity.type
_entity.pdbx_description
1 polymer ?
#
loop_
_entity_poly.entity_id
_entity_poly.type
_entity_poly.pdbx_seq_one_letter_code
_entity_poly.pdbx_strand_id
1 'polypeptide(L)'
;MPVYLGAPDPQWIGVCDRPLMVSHNRLRRIKSAFNLPVAYSAPWILDSGAYDVITRHGSYPDDPETYVRAVRTYDVQIRNLRWASSQDYPCEPEALAKTGLTVLEHQLLSVQSYLDLTTWWRRLAPQRPCPFRLVMQGDTVESYVRCWDIAGESGVDLAAVDVLGVGSICRRERTDLPEIVDIVAALRERTTARLHGFGVHAEAIGLFDDVDSMAWSKAARARRAKHPRCTAFHRVCSSCLVYAEDWHERVAARHAAARAGA
;
A
#
# COMPACT_ATOMS: atom_id res chain seq x y z
N MET A 1 15.34 -4.26 -2.21
CA MET A 1 13.95 -4.77 -2.12
C MET A 1 13.00 -3.64 -2.48
N PRO A 2 11.84 -3.94 -3.08
CA PRO A 2 11.48 -3.23 -4.29
C PRO A 2 10.64 -1.97 -4.07
N VAL A 3 10.80 -1.05 -5.01
CA VAL A 3 9.76 -0.09 -5.36
C VAL A 3 8.65 -0.88 -6.07
N TYR A 4 7.43 -0.86 -5.52
CA TYR A 4 6.24 -1.40 -6.16
C TYR A 4 5.63 -0.33 -7.06
N LEU A 5 5.45 -0.65 -8.33
CA LEU A 5 4.78 0.22 -9.28
C LEU A 5 3.27 0.17 -9.04
N GLY A 6 2.66 1.29 -8.69
CA GLY A 6 1.21 1.36 -8.63
C GLY A 6 0.61 1.11 -10.02
N ALA A 7 -0.28 0.13 -10.12
CA ALA A 7 -0.92 -0.27 -11.38
C ALA A 7 -2.39 0.19 -11.42
N PRO A 8 -2.78 1.10 -12.35
CA PRO A 8 -4.16 1.54 -12.49
C PRO A 8 -5.08 0.47 -13.10
N ASP A 9 -4.50 -0.49 -13.83
CA ASP A 9 -5.18 -1.60 -14.47
C ASP A 9 -4.65 -2.93 -13.89
N PRO A 10 -5.49 -3.74 -13.23
CA PRO A 10 -5.08 -5.03 -12.70
C PRO A 10 -4.46 -5.97 -13.72
N GLN A 11 -4.84 -5.87 -15.00
CA GLN A 11 -4.33 -6.77 -16.05
C GLN A 11 -2.80 -6.68 -16.23
N TRP A 12 -2.18 -5.61 -15.74
CA TRP A 12 -0.72 -5.46 -15.73
C TRP A 12 -0.02 -6.56 -14.93
N ILE A 13 -0.70 -7.18 -13.95
CA ILE A 13 -0.17 -8.34 -13.21
C ILE A 13 0.25 -9.48 -14.17
N GLY A 14 -0.49 -9.68 -15.27
CA GLY A 14 -0.22 -10.75 -16.21
C GLY A 14 0.92 -10.49 -17.19
N VAL A 15 1.40 -9.25 -17.29
CA VAL A 15 2.32 -8.83 -18.38
C VAL A 15 3.53 -8.03 -17.90
N CYS A 16 3.49 -7.41 -16.72
CA CYS A 16 4.60 -6.63 -16.19
C CYS A 16 5.61 -7.52 -15.46
N ASP A 17 6.89 -7.25 -15.68
CA ASP A 17 8.01 -7.93 -15.03
C ASP A 17 8.51 -7.19 -13.78
N ARG A 18 7.89 -6.05 -13.43
CA ARG A 18 8.21 -5.25 -12.24
C ARG A 18 7.25 -5.53 -11.09
N PRO A 19 7.72 -5.46 -9.83
CA PRO A 19 6.83 -5.59 -8.69
C PRO A 19 5.70 -4.57 -8.74
N LEU A 20 4.46 -5.02 -8.55
CA LEU A 20 3.27 -4.17 -8.65
C LEU A 20 2.59 -3.97 -7.31
N MET A 21 1.94 -2.83 -7.15
CA MET A 21 0.90 -2.60 -6.16
C MET A 21 -0.43 -2.46 -6.90
N VAL A 22 -1.42 -3.28 -6.54
CA VAL A 22 -2.75 -3.28 -7.17
C VAL A 22 -3.84 -3.08 -6.12
N SER A 23 -4.81 -2.19 -6.42
CA SER A 23 -5.85 -1.83 -5.46
C SER A 23 -7.02 -2.80 -5.52
N HIS A 24 -7.52 -3.22 -4.36
CA HIS A 24 -8.76 -3.99 -4.22
C HIS A 24 -9.95 -3.26 -4.88
N ASN A 25 -9.99 -1.93 -4.83
CA ASN A 25 -10.99 -1.11 -5.53
C ASN A 25 -11.06 -1.38 -7.05
N ARG A 26 -9.95 -1.83 -7.64
CA ARG A 26 -9.86 -2.22 -9.06
C ARG A 26 -10.18 -3.69 -9.24
N LEU A 27 -9.58 -4.57 -8.45
CA LEU A 27 -9.78 -6.02 -8.55
C LEU A 27 -11.23 -6.44 -8.31
N ARG A 28 -11.94 -5.86 -7.33
CA ARG A 28 -13.34 -6.21 -7.04
C ARG A 28 -14.33 -5.90 -8.17
N ARG A 29 -13.90 -5.15 -9.19
CA ARG A 29 -14.70 -4.87 -10.39
C ARG A 29 -14.70 -6.05 -11.36
N ILE A 30 -13.71 -6.93 -11.28
CA ILE A 30 -13.61 -8.14 -12.09
C ILE A 30 -14.56 -9.18 -11.48
N LYS A 31 -15.73 -9.35 -12.10
CA LYS A 31 -16.84 -10.17 -11.55
C LYS A 31 -16.62 -11.68 -11.65
N SER A 32 -15.80 -12.12 -12.60
CA SER A 32 -15.48 -13.52 -12.82
C SER A 32 -14.05 -13.80 -12.42
N ALA A 33 -13.83 -14.81 -11.57
CA ALA A 33 -12.50 -15.26 -11.19
C ALA A 33 -11.67 -15.69 -12.42
N PHE A 34 -12.32 -16.18 -13.49
CA PHE A 34 -11.67 -16.53 -14.76
C PHE A 34 -11.03 -15.33 -15.47
N ASN A 35 -11.47 -14.11 -15.18
CA ASN A 35 -10.95 -12.88 -15.78
C ASN A 35 -9.88 -12.21 -14.90
N LEU A 36 -9.55 -12.80 -13.76
CA LEU A 36 -8.43 -12.34 -12.94
C LEU A 36 -7.12 -12.64 -13.68
N PRO A 37 -6.18 -11.69 -13.70
CA PRO A 37 -4.86 -11.91 -14.29
C PRO A 37 -4.09 -12.95 -13.47
N VAL A 38 -3.11 -13.61 -14.08
CA VAL A 38 -2.21 -14.54 -13.37
C VAL A 38 -0.81 -13.94 -13.32
N ALA A 39 -0.24 -13.82 -12.13
CA ALA A 39 1.09 -13.27 -11.88
C ALA A 39 2.18 -14.30 -12.22
N TYR A 40 2.62 -14.34 -13.48
CA TYR A 40 3.66 -15.27 -13.93
C TYR A 40 5.08 -14.83 -13.56
N SER A 41 5.36 -13.53 -13.66
CA SER A 41 6.74 -13.01 -13.63
C SER A 41 7.07 -12.31 -12.31
N ALA A 42 6.32 -11.26 -11.98
CA ALA A 42 6.65 -10.39 -10.87
C ALA A 42 5.75 -10.64 -9.64
N PRO A 43 6.29 -10.45 -8.43
CA PRO A 43 5.47 -10.41 -7.23
C PRO A 43 4.59 -9.15 -7.21
N TRP A 44 3.49 -9.20 -6.46
CA TRP A 44 2.65 -8.03 -6.26
C TRP A 44 2.13 -7.93 -4.83
N ILE A 45 1.76 -6.73 -4.43
CA ILE A 45 1.12 -6.41 -3.16
C ILE A 45 -0.28 -5.86 -3.41
N LEU A 46 -1.19 -6.12 -2.47
CA LEU A 46 -2.55 -5.63 -2.52
C LEU A 46 -2.69 -4.42 -1.59
N ASP A 47 -3.18 -3.30 -2.14
CA ASP A 47 -3.70 -2.19 -1.36
C ASP A 47 -5.22 -2.36 -1.20
N SER A 48 -5.72 -2.27 0.02
CA SER A 48 -7.15 -2.25 0.36
C SER A 48 -7.89 -1.11 -0.36
N GLY A 49 -7.16 -0.07 -0.77
CA GLY A 49 -7.70 1.14 -1.39
C GLY A 49 -8.28 2.11 -0.36
N ALA A 50 -7.76 2.05 0.87
CA ALA A 50 -8.22 2.75 2.06
C ALA A 50 -8.53 4.23 1.81
N TYR A 51 -7.53 4.97 1.33
CA TYR A 51 -7.67 6.41 1.11
C TYR A 51 -8.85 6.76 0.21
N ASP A 52 -9.01 6.06 -0.92
CA ASP A 52 -10.09 6.33 -1.87
C ASP A 52 -11.47 5.95 -1.32
N VAL A 53 -11.55 4.86 -0.55
CA VAL A 53 -12.80 4.39 0.04
C VAL A 53 -13.24 5.32 1.17
N ILE A 54 -12.35 5.60 2.12
CA ILE A 54 -12.67 6.41 3.30
C ILE A 54 -12.98 7.84 2.90
N THR A 55 -12.19 8.49 2.04
CA THR A 55 -12.47 9.88 1.62
C THR A 55 -13.74 10.03 0.79
N ARG A 56 -14.21 8.98 0.09
CA ARG A 56 -15.46 9.03 -0.68
C ARG A 56 -16.69 8.62 0.10
N HIS A 57 -16.56 7.57 0.93
CA HIS A 57 -17.71 6.90 1.54
C HIS A 57 -17.75 7.02 3.07
N GLY A 58 -16.61 7.30 3.72
CA GLY A 58 -16.49 7.37 5.18
C GLY A 58 -16.38 6.00 5.86
N SER A 59 -16.60 4.91 5.13
CA SER A 59 -16.48 3.54 5.64
C SER A 59 -16.25 2.55 4.50
N TYR A 60 -15.77 1.36 4.86
CA TYR A 60 -15.60 0.27 3.90
C TYR A 60 -16.94 -0.32 3.48
N PRO A 61 -17.14 -0.58 2.17
CA PRO A 61 -18.33 -1.28 1.69
C PRO A 61 -18.27 -2.78 1.93
N ASP A 62 -17.05 -3.33 2.00
CA ASP A 62 -16.80 -4.75 2.26
C ASP A 62 -16.50 -4.90 3.75
N ASP A 63 -17.28 -5.73 4.45
CA ASP A 63 -16.93 -6.17 5.80
C ASP A 63 -15.63 -7.01 5.80
N PRO A 64 -15.01 -7.27 6.96
CA PRO A 64 -13.76 -8.02 7.04
C PRO A 64 -13.85 -9.42 6.39
N GLU A 65 -14.94 -10.16 6.57
CA GLU A 65 -15.08 -11.50 5.98
C GLU A 65 -15.12 -11.42 4.44
N THR A 66 -15.88 -10.47 3.90
CA THR A 66 -16.00 -10.21 2.46
C THR A 66 -14.64 -9.85 1.87
N TYR A 67 -13.87 -8.97 2.52
CA TYR A 67 -12.52 -8.63 2.07
C TYR A 67 -11.57 -9.84 2.14
N VAL A 68 -11.56 -10.59 3.24
CA VAL A 68 -10.74 -11.83 3.35
C VAL A 68 -11.07 -12.84 2.26
N ARG A 69 -12.35 -13.04 1.91
CA ARG A 69 -12.76 -13.94 0.82
C ARG A 69 -12.21 -13.47 -0.53
N ALA A 70 -12.21 -12.16 -0.78
CA ALA A 70 -11.62 -11.59 -1.98
C ALA A 70 -10.10 -11.80 -2.00
N VAL A 71 -9.39 -11.46 -0.92
CA VAL A 71 -7.92 -11.64 -0.81
C VAL A 71 -7.53 -13.10 -0.97
N ARG A 72 -8.26 -14.03 -0.36
CA ARG A 72 -8.04 -15.48 -0.56
C ARG A 72 -8.21 -15.89 -2.02
N THR A 73 -9.22 -15.35 -2.70
CA THR A 73 -9.43 -15.60 -4.13
C THR A 73 -8.25 -15.08 -4.94
N TYR A 74 -7.77 -13.87 -4.64
CA TYR A 74 -6.61 -13.29 -5.33
C TYR A 74 -5.33 -14.10 -5.09
N ASP A 75 -5.04 -14.45 -3.84
CA ASP A 75 -3.86 -15.25 -3.47
C ASP A 75 -3.82 -16.60 -4.21
N VAL A 76 -4.98 -17.25 -4.38
CA VAL A 76 -5.07 -18.54 -5.09
C VAL A 76 -5.06 -18.37 -6.61
N GLN A 77 -5.89 -17.47 -7.15
CA GLN A 77 -6.14 -17.38 -8.60
C GLN A 77 -5.10 -16.52 -9.32
N ILE A 78 -4.76 -15.36 -8.74
CA ILE A 78 -3.75 -14.45 -9.30
C ILE A 78 -2.34 -14.98 -9.01
N ARG A 79 -2.14 -15.61 -7.84
CA ARG A 79 -0.84 -16.15 -7.37
C ARG A 79 0.18 -15.03 -7.13
N ASN A 80 1.33 -15.41 -6.56
CA ASN A 80 2.48 -14.52 -6.30
C ASN A 80 2.16 -13.23 -5.51
N LEU A 81 1.09 -13.27 -4.70
CA LEU A 81 0.77 -12.22 -3.74
C LEU A 81 1.81 -12.26 -2.62
N ARG A 82 2.50 -11.15 -2.38
CA ARG A 82 3.48 -11.04 -1.29
C ARG A 82 2.83 -10.76 0.03
N TRP A 83 1.89 -9.83 0.04
CA TRP A 83 1.08 -9.45 1.19
C TRP A 83 -0.05 -8.50 0.75
N ALA A 84 -1.04 -8.32 1.62
CA ALA A 84 -2.15 -7.40 1.45
C ALA A 84 -2.18 -6.40 2.63
N SER A 85 -2.47 -5.13 2.36
CA SER A 85 -2.74 -4.18 3.45
C SER A 85 -4.08 -4.52 4.11
N SER A 86 -4.17 -4.21 5.41
CA SER A 86 -5.45 -4.20 6.14
C SER A 86 -6.41 -3.15 5.56
N GLN A 87 -7.68 -3.21 5.97
CA GLN A 87 -8.65 -2.12 5.73
C GLN A 87 -8.44 -1.03 6.79
N ASP A 88 -7.31 -0.34 6.73
CA ASP A 88 -6.91 0.73 7.64
C ASP A 88 -7.72 2.02 7.41
N TYR A 89 -7.65 2.95 8.36
CA TYR A 89 -8.33 4.24 8.32
C TYR A 89 -7.28 5.36 8.26
N PRO A 90 -7.05 5.95 7.07
CA PRO A 90 -6.03 6.97 6.91
C PRO A 90 -6.35 8.25 7.67
N CYS A 91 -5.34 8.93 8.18
CA CYS A 91 -5.40 10.13 9.01
C CYS A 91 -5.18 11.42 8.21
N GLU A 92 -5.17 11.41 6.88
CA GLU A 92 -5.14 12.65 6.12
C GLU A 92 -6.39 13.51 6.42
N PRO A 93 -6.27 14.86 6.38
CA PRO A 93 -7.38 15.75 6.72
C PRO A 93 -8.68 15.47 5.97
N GLU A 94 -8.59 15.06 4.70
CA GLU A 94 -9.78 14.72 3.90
C GLU A 94 -10.51 13.47 4.41
N ALA A 95 -9.77 12.49 4.94
CA ALA A 95 -10.36 11.28 5.50
C ALA A 95 -11.02 11.58 6.85
N LEU A 96 -10.33 12.29 7.74
CA LEU A 96 -10.88 12.72 9.04
C LEU A 96 -12.12 13.60 8.87
N ALA A 97 -12.09 14.56 7.94
CA ALA A 97 -13.25 15.40 7.63
C ALA A 97 -14.43 14.58 7.08
N LYS A 98 -14.15 13.51 6.33
CA LYS A 98 -15.19 12.67 5.75
C LYS A 98 -15.85 11.75 6.77
N THR A 99 -15.09 11.20 7.70
CA THR A 99 -15.60 10.30 8.75
C THR A 99 -16.17 11.06 9.94
N GLY A 100 -15.68 12.27 10.20
CA GLY A 100 -15.96 13.03 11.43
C GLY A 100 -15.25 12.46 12.67
N LEU A 101 -14.30 11.54 12.48
CA LEU A 101 -13.57 10.87 13.54
C LEU A 101 -12.21 11.53 13.77
N THR A 102 -11.66 11.31 14.96
CA THR A 102 -10.33 11.72 15.38
C THR A 102 -9.25 10.76 14.87
N VAL A 103 -7.99 11.20 14.93
CA VAL A 103 -6.82 10.35 14.65
C VAL A 103 -6.80 9.11 15.55
N LEU A 104 -7.14 9.27 16.84
CA LEU A 104 -7.21 8.14 17.78
C LEU A 104 -8.26 7.10 17.35
N GLU A 105 -9.45 7.54 16.94
CA GLU A 105 -10.50 6.63 16.47
C GLU A 105 -10.08 5.92 15.17
N HIS A 106 -9.41 6.60 14.24
CA HIS A 106 -8.84 5.98 13.05
C HIS A 106 -7.76 4.94 13.39
N GLN A 107 -6.91 5.20 14.39
CA GLN A 107 -5.91 4.25 14.88
C GLN A 107 -6.57 2.99 15.46
N LEU A 108 -7.58 3.16 16.33
CA LEU A 108 -8.34 2.05 16.91
C LEU A 108 -9.03 1.20 15.83
N LEU A 109 -9.68 1.84 14.85
CA LEU A 109 -10.31 1.15 13.73
C LEU A 109 -9.30 0.41 12.85
N SER A 110 -8.13 0.99 12.62
CA SER A 110 -7.07 0.35 11.81
C SER A 110 -6.50 -0.90 12.48
N VAL A 111 -6.24 -0.83 13.80
CA VAL A 111 -5.76 -1.97 14.58
C VAL A 111 -6.83 -3.05 14.67
N GLN A 112 -8.08 -2.67 14.95
CA GLN A 112 -9.21 -3.63 15.00
C GLN A 112 -9.40 -4.32 13.64
N SER A 113 -9.34 -3.57 12.55
CA SER A 113 -9.42 -4.10 11.19
C SER A 113 -8.34 -5.17 10.94
N TYR A 114 -7.09 -4.91 11.32
CA TYR A 114 -6.03 -5.91 11.20
C TYR A 114 -6.34 -7.20 12.02
N LEU A 115 -6.80 -7.05 13.27
CA LEU A 115 -7.15 -8.19 14.13
C LEU A 115 -8.32 -9.01 13.54
N ASP A 116 -9.35 -8.34 13.03
CA ASP A 116 -10.50 -8.99 12.41
C ASP A 116 -10.09 -9.75 11.15
N LEU A 117 -9.29 -9.13 10.28
CA LEU A 117 -8.82 -9.73 9.04
C LEU A 117 -7.92 -10.94 9.29
N THR A 118 -7.00 -10.86 10.25
CA THR A 118 -6.16 -12.02 10.61
C THR A 118 -6.99 -13.15 11.23
N THR A 119 -8.01 -12.84 12.02
CA THR A 119 -8.94 -13.81 12.59
C THR A 119 -9.75 -14.52 11.50
N TRP A 120 -10.34 -13.76 10.58
CA TRP A 120 -11.06 -14.33 9.44
C TRP A 120 -10.15 -15.14 8.52
N TRP A 121 -8.91 -14.70 8.29
CA TRP A 121 -7.97 -15.46 7.47
C TRP A 121 -7.68 -16.84 8.09
N ARG A 122 -7.38 -16.91 9.39
CA ARG A 122 -7.16 -18.19 10.09
C ARG A 122 -8.36 -19.13 9.94
N ARG A 123 -9.59 -18.59 9.94
CA ARG A 123 -10.81 -19.38 9.75
C ARG A 123 -11.01 -19.85 8.31
N LEU A 124 -10.80 -18.98 7.32
CA LEU A 124 -11.12 -19.24 5.92
C LEU A 124 -9.99 -19.90 5.12
N ALA A 125 -8.75 -19.78 5.58
CA ALA A 125 -7.56 -20.33 4.95
C ALA A 125 -6.52 -20.83 6.00
N PRO A 126 -6.91 -21.73 6.93
CA PRO A 126 -6.03 -22.16 8.04
C PRO A 126 -4.70 -22.78 7.60
N GLN A 127 -4.65 -23.34 6.38
CA GLN A 127 -3.46 -23.98 5.82
C GLN A 127 -2.54 -23.02 5.04
N ARG A 128 -2.82 -21.71 5.08
CA ARG A 128 -2.06 -20.69 4.34
C ARG A 128 -1.55 -19.60 5.30
N PRO A 129 -0.33 -19.08 5.08
CA PRO A 129 0.18 -17.95 5.86
C PRO A 129 -0.73 -16.74 5.67
N CYS A 130 -0.92 -15.95 6.74
CA CYS A 130 -1.72 -14.74 6.67
C CYS A 130 -1.03 -13.66 5.80
N PRO A 131 -1.68 -13.16 4.73
CA PRO A 131 -1.09 -12.15 3.87
C PRO A 131 -1.26 -10.75 4.43
N PHE A 132 -2.15 -10.53 5.41
CA PHE A 132 -2.44 -9.20 5.90
C PHE A 132 -1.25 -8.61 6.66
N ARG A 133 -0.97 -7.33 6.42
CA ARG A 133 0.03 -6.55 7.13
C ARG A 133 -0.63 -5.38 7.83
N LEU A 134 -0.18 -5.14 9.05
CA LEU A 134 -0.61 -4.02 9.88
C LEU A 134 -0.09 -2.72 9.27
N VAL A 135 -0.93 -1.69 9.25
CA VAL A 135 -0.58 -0.35 8.77
C VAL A 135 -0.69 0.63 9.93
N MET A 136 0.43 1.26 10.30
CA MET A 136 0.47 2.33 11.29
C MET A 136 -0.11 3.61 10.69
N GLN A 137 -0.92 4.29 11.48
CA GLN A 137 -1.62 5.51 11.10
C GLN A 137 -1.35 6.62 12.11
N GLY A 138 -1.24 7.86 11.61
CA GLY A 138 -0.90 9.00 12.45
C GLY A 138 -0.61 10.29 11.67
N ASP A 139 -0.58 11.39 12.41
CA ASP A 139 -0.32 12.75 11.95
C ASP A 139 0.89 13.42 12.61
N THR A 140 1.41 12.92 13.74
CA THR A 140 2.69 13.35 14.37
C THR A 140 3.53 12.15 14.80
N VAL A 141 4.82 12.33 15.15
CA VAL A 141 5.68 11.26 15.69
C VAL A 141 5.01 10.54 16.87
N GLU A 142 4.46 11.28 17.83
CA GLU A 142 3.79 10.73 19.01
C GLU A 142 2.54 9.95 18.63
N SER A 143 1.83 10.36 17.58
CA SER A 143 0.67 9.61 17.10
C SER A 143 1.07 8.25 16.52
N TYR A 144 2.19 8.12 15.82
CA TYR A 144 2.66 6.83 15.29
C TYR A 144 3.11 5.91 16.43
N VAL A 145 3.82 6.47 17.43
CA VAL A 145 4.17 5.73 18.65
C VAL A 145 2.91 5.25 19.38
N ARG A 146 1.91 6.11 19.53
CA ARG A 146 0.63 5.73 20.12
C ARG A 146 -0.08 4.63 19.33
N CYS A 147 -0.08 4.69 17.99
CA CYS A 147 -0.68 3.64 17.16
C CYS A 147 0.03 2.29 17.36
N TRP A 148 1.36 2.31 17.51
CA TRP A 148 2.16 1.13 17.84
C TRP A 148 1.78 0.56 19.20
N ASP A 149 1.67 1.42 20.22
CA ASP A 149 1.29 1.00 21.58
C ASP A 149 -0.13 0.41 21.61
N ILE A 150 -1.10 1.07 20.95
CA ILE A 150 -2.48 0.56 20.79
C ILE A 150 -2.47 -0.84 20.17
N ALA A 151 -1.66 -1.07 19.13
CA ALA A 151 -1.59 -2.38 18.49
C ALA A 151 -1.09 -3.46 19.46
N GLY A 152 -0.03 -3.18 20.23
CA GLY A 152 0.51 -4.10 21.23
C GLY A 152 -0.49 -4.39 22.36
N GLU A 153 -1.12 -3.34 22.90
CA GLU A 153 -2.12 -3.45 23.96
C GLU A 153 -3.39 -4.21 23.50
N SER A 154 -3.73 -4.11 22.22
CA SER A 154 -4.85 -4.84 21.61
C SER A 154 -4.53 -6.30 21.28
N GLY A 155 -3.33 -6.78 21.61
CA GLY A 155 -2.93 -8.18 21.45
C GLY A 155 -2.31 -8.52 20.10
N VAL A 156 -1.85 -7.52 19.32
CA VAL A 156 -1.01 -7.80 18.15
C VAL A 156 0.36 -8.28 18.62
N ASP A 157 0.80 -9.43 18.11
CA ASP A 157 2.18 -9.89 18.26
C ASP A 157 3.11 -9.06 17.35
N LEU A 158 3.55 -7.91 17.88
CA LEU A 158 4.39 -6.95 17.16
C LEU A 158 5.79 -7.51 16.84
N ALA A 159 6.27 -8.51 17.59
CA ALA A 159 7.54 -9.16 17.32
C ALA A 159 7.48 -10.11 16.10
N ALA A 160 6.29 -10.63 15.79
CA ALA A 160 6.05 -11.49 14.63
C ALA A 160 5.74 -10.73 13.32
N VAL A 161 5.63 -9.40 13.37
CA VAL A 161 5.39 -8.57 12.19
C VAL A 161 6.66 -8.52 11.33
N ASP A 162 6.61 -9.06 10.12
CA ASP A 162 7.74 -9.05 9.17
C ASP A 162 7.77 -7.79 8.28
N VAL A 163 6.60 -7.20 8.03
CA VAL A 163 6.41 -5.94 7.29
C VAL A 163 5.40 -5.08 8.02
N LEU A 164 5.79 -3.85 8.32
CA LEU A 164 4.91 -2.84 8.88
C LEU A 164 4.64 -1.76 7.84
N GLY A 165 3.36 -1.56 7.52
CA GLY A 165 2.93 -0.46 6.68
C GLY A 165 2.97 0.87 7.42
N VAL A 166 3.34 1.94 6.72
CA VAL A 166 3.30 3.32 7.23
C VAL A 166 2.38 4.11 6.30
N GLY A 167 1.15 4.35 6.77
CA GLY A 167 0.11 5.12 6.05
C GLY A 167 0.24 6.61 6.32
N SER A 168 -0.68 7.45 5.78
CA SER A 168 -0.80 8.89 6.09
C SER A 168 0.46 9.78 5.95
N ILE A 169 1.48 9.30 5.25
CA ILE A 169 2.69 10.08 4.95
C ILE A 169 2.65 10.75 3.58
N CYS A 170 1.80 10.26 2.67
CA CYS A 170 1.71 10.74 1.30
C CYS A 170 1.31 12.22 1.26
N ARG A 171 2.05 13.01 0.47
CA ARG A 171 2.08 14.49 0.38
C ARG A 171 2.85 15.18 1.51
N ARG A 172 2.88 14.65 2.73
CA ARG A 172 3.58 15.26 3.87
C ARG A 172 5.09 15.21 3.69
N GLU A 173 5.61 14.16 3.07
CA GLU A 173 7.03 14.04 2.74
C GLU A 173 7.55 15.15 1.81
N ARG A 174 6.66 15.87 1.13
CA ARG A 174 7.02 17.04 0.30
C ARG A 174 7.01 18.36 1.05
N THR A 175 6.27 18.44 2.14
CA THR A 175 6.07 19.68 2.91
C THR A 175 6.84 19.66 4.22
N ASP A 176 7.05 18.48 4.79
CA ASP A 176 7.72 18.25 6.06
C ASP A 176 8.48 16.92 6.04
N LEU A 177 9.52 16.85 5.20
CA LEU A 177 10.40 15.69 5.15
C LEU A 177 11.08 15.39 6.51
N PRO A 178 11.54 16.37 7.30
CA PRO A 178 12.11 16.12 8.63
C PRO A 178 11.16 15.34 9.55
N GLU A 179 9.88 15.70 9.62
CA GLU A 179 8.92 14.97 10.45
C GLU A 179 8.73 13.52 9.99
N ILE A 180 8.75 13.26 8.67
CA ILE A 180 8.70 11.88 8.15
C ILE A 180 9.95 11.09 8.53
N VAL A 181 11.13 11.72 8.54
CA VAL A 181 12.37 11.08 9.02
C VAL A 181 12.22 10.69 10.49
N ASP A 182 11.70 11.59 11.32
CA ASP A 182 11.52 11.35 12.76
C ASP A 182 10.47 10.25 13.04
N ILE A 183 9.37 10.22 12.28
CA ILE A 183 8.37 9.14 12.34
C ILE A 183 9.02 7.79 12.02
N VAL A 184 9.78 7.72 10.92
CA VAL A 184 10.45 6.49 10.49
C VAL A 184 11.49 6.05 11.52
N ALA A 185 12.28 6.97 12.06
CA ALA A 185 13.26 6.68 13.10
C ALA A 185 12.59 6.11 14.36
N ALA A 186 11.53 6.75 14.86
CA ALA A 186 10.79 6.29 16.03
C ALA A 186 10.20 4.88 15.85
N LEU A 187 9.72 4.55 14.65
CA LEU A 187 9.25 3.19 14.34
C LEU A 187 10.40 2.19 14.26
N ARG A 188 11.52 2.54 13.61
CA ARG A 188 12.72 1.66 13.51
C ARG A 188 13.33 1.33 14.87
N GLU A 189 13.25 2.24 15.84
CA GLU A 189 13.68 1.97 17.22
C GLU A 189 12.81 0.91 17.92
N ARG A 190 11.57 0.70 17.46
CA ARG A 190 10.58 -0.18 18.09
C ARG A 190 10.43 -1.52 17.42
N THR A 191 10.86 -1.66 16.17
CA THR A 191 10.67 -2.89 15.41
C THR A 191 11.85 -3.23 14.51
N THR A 192 12.04 -4.54 14.32
CA THR A 192 12.92 -5.10 13.30
C THR A 192 12.17 -5.41 11.99
N ALA A 193 10.86 -5.18 11.96
CA ALA A 193 10.05 -5.32 10.76
C ALA A 193 10.55 -4.40 9.64
N ARG A 194 10.42 -4.86 8.39
CA ARG A 194 10.64 -3.99 7.24
C ARG A 194 9.55 -2.93 7.19
N LEU A 195 9.93 -1.68 6.96
CA LEU A 195 8.95 -0.60 6.83
C LEU A 195 8.55 -0.43 5.36
N HIS A 196 7.25 -0.54 5.08
CA HIS A 196 6.65 -0.22 3.79
C HIS A 196 6.04 1.19 3.83
N GLY A 197 6.54 2.10 2.99
CA GLY A 197 5.95 3.43 2.85
C GLY A 197 4.89 3.47 1.76
N PHE A 198 3.65 3.79 2.13
CA PHE A 198 2.55 3.88 1.17
C PHE A 198 2.56 5.19 0.38
N GLY A 199 2.51 5.10 -0.95
CA GLY A 199 2.37 6.25 -1.84
C GLY A 199 3.53 7.25 -1.81
N VAL A 200 4.74 6.81 -1.45
CA VAL A 200 5.90 7.67 -1.18
C VAL A 200 6.43 8.34 -2.45
N HIS A 201 6.77 9.63 -2.34
CA HIS A 201 7.45 10.38 -3.39
C HIS A 201 8.98 10.15 -3.42
N ALA A 202 9.61 10.42 -4.57
CA ALA A 202 10.99 10.07 -4.88
C ALA A 202 12.07 10.55 -3.88
N GLU A 203 11.78 11.58 -3.06
CA GLU A 203 12.72 12.13 -2.08
C GLU A 203 12.77 11.31 -0.79
N ALA A 204 11.65 10.74 -0.35
CA ALA A 204 11.55 9.96 0.88
C ALA A 204 11.68 8.45 0.67
N ILE A 205 11.83 7.97 -0.58
CA ILE A 205 11.92 6.53 -0.87
C ILE A 205 13.05 5.84 -0.09
N GLY A 206 14.15 6.54 0.17
CA GLY A 206 15.32 5.98 0.88
C GLY A 206 15.07 5.68 2.36
N LEU A 207 14.00 6.23 2.95
CA LEU A 207 13.67 6.04 4.36
C LEU A 207 13.06 4.65 4.63
N PHE A 208 12.49 4.01 3.62
CA PHE A 208 11.72 2.77 3.75
C PHE A 208 12.43 1.58 3.09
N ASP A 209 12.15 0.38 3.60
CA ASP A 209 12.71 -0.87 3.09
C ASP A 209 12.09 -1.25 1.74
N ASP A 210 10.81 -0.96 1.57
CA ASP A 210 10.10 -0.96 0.31
C ASP A 210 9.02 0.14 0.29
N VAL A 211 8.57 0.52 -0.91
CA VAL A 211 7.60 1.60 -1.11
C VAL A 211 6.70 1.25 -2.29
N ASP A 212 5.50 1.82 -2.34
CA ASP A 212 4.73 1.91 -3.58
C ASP A 212 4.60 3.36 -4.05
N SER A 213 4.36 3.55 -5.34
CA SER A 213 4.01 4.88 -5.84
C SER A 213 3.22 4.88 -7.14
N MET A 214 2.24 5.78 -7.19
CA MET A 214 1.51 6.20 -8.40
C MET A 214 1.99 7.56 -8.94
N ALA A 215 3.12 8.08 -8.44
CA ALA A 215 3.62 9.41 -8.81
C ALA A 215 3.86 9.56 -10.33
N TRP A 216 4.27 8.49 -11.01
CA TRP A 216 4.45 8.46 -12.46
C TRP A 216 3.18 8.84 -13.22
N SER A 217 2.02 8.34 -12.79
CA SER A 217 0.72 8.58 -13.43
C SER A 217 0.28 10.03 -13.24
N LYS A 218 0.48 10.57 -12.03
CA LYS A 218 0.20 11.99 -11.72
C LYS A 218 1.13 12.92 -12.52
N ALA A 219 2.42 12.61 -12.58
CA ALA A 219 3.40 13.39 -13.34
C ALA A 219 3.11 13.35 -14.85
N ALA A 220 2.74 12.19 -15.39
CA ALA A 220 2.36 12.06 -16.80
C ALA A 220 1.14 12.91 -17.15
N ARG A 221 0.10 12.93 -16.30
CA ARG A 221 -1.07 13.82 -16.48
C ARG A 221 -0.67 15.28 -16.47
N ALA A 222 0.06 15.70 -15.44
CA ALA A 222 0.46 17.10 -15.26
C ALA A 222 1.29 17.62 -16.45
N ARG A 223 2.22 16.80 -16.94
CA ARG A 223 3.12 17.15 -18.06
C ARG A 223 2.54 16.84 -19.44
N ARG A 224 1.35 16.24 -19.50
CA ARG A 224 0.78 15.64 -20.72
C ARG A 224 1.79 14.76 -21.46
N ALA A 225 2.57 13.98 -20.71
CA ALA A 225 3.72 13.25 -21.22
C ALA A 225 3.29 12.12 -22.16
N LYS A 226 4.02 11.94 -23.26
CA LYS A 226 3.94 10.80 -24.16
C LYS A 226 5.33 10.20 -24.27
N HIS A 227 5.48 8.94 -23.86
CA HIS A 227 6.78 8.26 -23.94
C HIS A 227 7.17 8.04 -25.42
N PRO A 228 8.41 8.31 -25.85
CA PRO A 228 8.85 8.11 -27.24
C PRO A 228 8.66 6.67 -27.75
N ARG A 229 8.90 5.68 -26.89
CA ARG A 229 8.66 4.24 -27.18
C ARG A 229 7.18 3.80 -27.12
N CYS A 230 6.24 4.69 -26.75
CA CYS A 230 4.83 4.30 -26.61
C CYS A 230 4.09 4.41 -27.94
N THR A 231 3.68 3.26 -28.48
CA THR A 231 2.93 3.14 -29.74
C THR A 231 1.42 3.13 -29.59
N ALA A 232 0.89 3.09 -28.35
CA ALA A 232 -0.55 3.05 -28.10
C ALA A 232 -1.27 4.38 -28.46
N PHE A 233 -2.57 4.31 -28.75
CA PHE A 233 -3.37 5.45 -29.21
C PHE A 233 -3.63 6.56 -28.18
N HIS A 234 -3.38 6.31 -26.89
CA HIS A 234 -3.61 7.32 -25.85
C HIS A 234 -2.65 8.51 -26.00
N ARG A 235 -3.18 9.74 -25.85
CA ARG A 235 -2.40 10.98 -25.99
C ARG A 235 -1.45 11.25 -24.83
N VAL A 236 -1.80 10.77 -23.63
CA VAL A 236 -1.02 10.95 -22.40
C VAL A 236 -0.75 9.59 -21.78
N CYS A 237 0.50 9.34 -21.39
CA CYS A 237 0.98 8.09 -20.81
C CYS A 237 0.66 7.94 -19.31
N SER A 238 -0.49 8.42 -18.84
CA SER A 238 -0.87 8.37 -17.43
C SER A 238 -1.39 7.01 -16.94
N SER A 239 -1.66 6.10 -17.88
CA SER A 239 -2.02 4.71 -17.63
C SER A 239 -1.32 3.82 -18.66
N CYS A 240 -0.01 4.03 -18.83
CA CYS A 240 0.79 3.40 -19.88
C CYS A 240 1.93 2.60 -19.28
N LEU A 241 1.96 1.29 -19.56
CA LEU A 241 2.94 0.37 -18.99
C LEU A 241 4.39 0.77 -19.35
N VAL A 242 4.65 1.08 -20.63
CA VAL A 242 5.98 1.51 -21.10
C VAL A 242 6.52 2.73 -20.33
N TYR A 243 5.66 3.71 -20.05
CA TYR A 243 6.08 4.91 -19.30
C TYR A 243 6.24 4.61 -17.81
N ALA A 244 5.42 3.72 -17.28
CA ALA A 244 5.45 3.32 -15.88
C ALA A 244 6.70 2.47 -15.56
N GLU A 245 7.09 1.57 -16.46
CA GLU A 245 8.32 0.75 -16.36
C GLU A 245 9.58 1.62 -16.47
N ASP A 246 9.63 2.54 -17.44
CA ASP A 246 10.74 3.49 -17.58
C ASP A 246 10.89 4.40 -16.33
N TRP A 247 9.77 4.79 -15.71
CA TRP A 247 9.79 5.48 -14.43
C TRP A 247 10.27 4.57 -13.29
N HIS A 248 9.81 3.32 -13.25
CA HIS A 248 10.17 2.34 -12.23
C HIS A 248 11.68 2.11 -12.20
N GLU A 249 12.32 1.92 -13.36
CA GLU A 249 13.76 1.70 -13.47
C GLU A 249 14.58 2.80 -12.79
N ARG A 250 14.23 4.07 -13.04
CA ARG A 250 14.91 5.21 -12.42
C ARG A 250 14.71 5.26 -10.91
N VAL A 251 13.48 5.03 -10.44
CA VAL A 251 13.16 5.14 -9.00
C VAL A 251 13.72 3.95 -8.23
N ALA A 252 13.70 2.76 -8.81
CA ALA A 252 14.33 1.57 -8.24
C ALA A 252 15.86 1.74 -8.11
N ALA A 253 16.52 2.32 -9.12
CA ALA A 253 17.95 2.63 -9.03
C ALA A 253 18.25 3.65 -7.91
N ARG A 254 17.43 4.69 -7.78
CA ARG A 254 17.56 5.69 -6.70
C ARG A 254 17.33 5.07 -5.31
N HIS A 255 16.31 4.22 -5.18
CA HIS A 255 16.03 3.51 -3.93
C HIS A 255 17.21 2.61 -3.52
N ALA A 256 17.74 1.83 -4.47
CA ALA A 256 18.90 0.98 -4.23
C ALA A 256 20.13 1.78 -3.79
N ALA A 257 20.41 2.92 -4.45
CA ALA A 257 21.52 3.79 -4.07
C ALA A 257 21.34 4.38 -2.66
N ALA A 258 20.12 4.81 -2.31
CA ALA A 258 19.84 5.35 -0.98
C ALA A 258 19.98 4.30 0.13
N ARG A 259 19.57 3.05 -0.14
CA ARG A 259 19.70 1.93 0.83
C ARG A 259 21.12 1.40 0.97
N ALA A 260 21.99 1.63 -0.01
CA ALA A 260 23.41 1.24 0.07
C ALA A 260 24.27 2.25 0.87
N GLY A 261 23.80 3.49 1.01
CA GLY A 261 24.49 4.55 1.74
C GLY A 261 23.98 4.81 3.16
N ALA A 262 22.96 4.06 3.60
CA ALA A 262 22.36 4.11 4.94
C ALA A 262 22.79 2.89 5.75
#